data_AF-A0AAV9F4W8-F1
#
_entry.id   AF-A0AAV9F4W8-F1
#
_cell.length_a   1.000
_cell.length_b   1.000
_cell.length_c   1.000
_cell.angle_alpha   90.00
_cell.angle_beta   90.00
_cell.angle_gamma   90.00
#
_symmetry.space_group_name_H-M   'P 1'
#
loop_
_entity.id
_entity.type
_entity.pdbx_description
1 polymer ?
#
loop_
_entity_poly.entity_id
_entity_poly.type
_entity_poly.pdbx_seq_one_letter_code
_entity_poly.pdbx_strand_id
1 'polypeptide(L)' 'MYYDGLSESEASSFTSSCITRDDPNPPFVDERVPLIVAGCNRCFMYHMLPRSAGECPKCGGGLVFFDRSGGVL' A
#
# COMPACT_ATOMS: atom_id res chain seq x y z
N MET A 1 -34.54 16.04 26.69
CA MET A 1 -33.36 15.25 27.07
C MET A 1 -32.65 14.85 25.80
N TYR A 2 -31.56 15.54 25.50
CA TYR A 2 -30.74 15.40 24.30
C TYR A 2 -29.66 14.35 24.58
N TYR A 3 -29.55 13.32 23.74
CA TYR A 3 -28.42 12.41 23.73
C TYR A 3 -27.73 12.55 22.37
N ASP A 4 -26.64 13.32 22.33
CA ASP A 4 -25.68 13.29 21.23
C ASP A 4 -24.54 12.36 21.67
N GLY A 5 -24.53 11.16 21.11
CA GLY A 5 -23.50 10.16 21.33
C GLY A 5 -22.37 10.36 20.33
N LEU A 6 -21.35 11.10 20.78
CA LEU A 6 -19.93 11.03 20.45
C LEU A 6 -19.51 10.70 19.00
N SER A 7 -18.84 11.70 18.42
CA SER A 7 -17.69 11.64 17.50
C SER A 7 -16.97 10.29 17.45
N GLU A 8 -17.02 9.63 16.30
CA GLU A 8 -16.06 8.60 15.92
C GLU A 8 -15.64 8.83 14.46
N SER A 9 -14.57 9.61 14.34
CA SER A 9 -13.55 9.56 13.30
C SER A 9 -14.01 9.81 11.87
N GLU A 10 -13.54 10.92 11.30
CA GLU A 10 -13.21 11.08 9.89
C GLU A 10 -13.42 9.79 9.10
N ALA A 11 -14.56 9.66 8.41
CA ALA A 11 -14.54 8.92 7.16
C ALA A 11 -13.58 9.72 6.27
N SER A 12 -12.27 9.56 6.51
CA SER A 12 -11.22 9.92 5.57
C SER A 12 -11.56 9.05 4.40
N SER A 13 -12.41 9.61 3.55
CA SER A 13 -12.84 9.02 2.35
C SER A 13 -11.53 8.75 1.63
N PHE A 14 -11.16 7.49 1.49
CA PHE A 14 -10.30 7.07 0.39
C PHE A 14 -11.09 7.27 -0.91
N THR A 15 -11.68 8.46 -1.10
CA THR A 15 -11.96 9.02 -2.40
C THR A 15 -10.59 9.22 -3.00
N SER A 16 -10.10 8.15 -3.63
CA SER A 16 -9.40 8.28 -4.90
C SER A 16 -10.22 9.29 -5.69
N SER A 17 -9.83 10.56 -5.67
CA SER A 17 -10.57 11.60 -6.37
C SER A 17 -10.61 11.14 -7.82
N CYS A 18 -11.80 10.83 -8.32
CA CYS A 18 -12.01 10.57 -9.73
C CYS A 18 -11.60 11.85 -10.47
N ILE A 19 -10.38 11.86 -10.97
CA ILE A 19 -9.81 12.98 -11.69
C ILE A 19 -10.51 13.04 -13.06
N THR A 20 -11.58 13.84 -13.19
CA THR A 20 -11.95 14.43 -14.49
C THR A 20 -11.13 15.69 -14.65
N ARG A 21 -9.90 15.55 -15.19
CA ARG A 21 -9.09 16.70 -15.62
C ARG A 21 -9.51 17.06 -17.05
N ASP A 22 -10.31 18.10 -17.18
CA ASP A 22 -10.46 18.86 -18.43
C ASP A 22 -9.55 20.10 -18.30
N ASP A 23 -8.23 19.89 -18.36
CA ASP A 23 -7.24 20.97 -18.41
C ASP A 23 -5.91 20.41 -18.97
N PRO A 24 -5.28 21.03 -19.98
CA PRO A 24 -4.02 20.57 -20.57
C PRO A 24 -2.84 20.96 -19.67
N ASN A 25 -2.79 20.40 -18.46
CA ASN A 25 -1.65 20.49 -17.55
C ASN A 25 -0.57 19.46 -17.99
N PRO A 26 0.74 19.80 -17.99
CA PRO A 26 1.84 18.89 -18.36
C PRO A 26 1.74 17.50 -17.70
N PRO A 27 2.35 16.45 -18.30
CA PRO A 27 2.26 15.09 -17.76
C PRO A 27 2.79 15.11 -16.34
N PHE A 28 1.87 15.06 -15.39
CA PHE A 28 2.16 14.81 -13.99
C PHE A 28 2.78 13.40 -14.00
N VAL A 29 4.10 13.32 -13.88
CA VAL A 29 4.77 12.03 -13.69
C VAL A 29 4.40 11.59 -12.29
N ASP A 30 3.30 10.86 -12.23
CA ASP A 30 2.79 10.27 -11.02
C ASP A 30 3.79 9.17 -10.62
N GLU A 31 4.74 9.50 -9.73
CA GLU A 31 5.74 8.59 -9.16
C GLU A 31 5.09 7.56 -8.21
N ARG A 32 3.94 6.99 -8.60
CA ARG A 32 3.33 5.88 -7.87
C ARG A 32 4.18 4.63 -8.08
N VAL A 33 5.03 4.35 -7.10
CA VAL A 33 5.80 3.11 -7.02
C VAL A 33 4.84 1.95 -6.76
N PRO A 34 4.81 0.91 -7.63
CA PRO A 34 3.95 -0.24 -7.41
C PRO A 34 4.40 -1.00 -6.16
N LEU A 35 3.44 -1.24 -5.27
CA LEU A 35 3.63 -2.13 -4.13
C LEU A 35 3.41 -3.57 -4.58
N ILE A 36 4.22 -4.48 -4.05
CA ILE A 36 4.12 -5.91 -4.27
C ILE A 36 3.92 -6.64 -2.95
N VAL A 37 3.38 -7.86 -3.03
CA VAL A 37 3.26 -8.75 -1.89
C VAL A 37 4.57 -9.51 -1.70
N ALA A 38 5.18 -9.37 -0.52
CA ALA A 38 6.33 -10.16 -0.11
C ALA A 38 6.02 -10.93 1.18
N GLY A 39 6.43 -12.19 1.25
CA GLY A 39 6.36 -13.00 2.47
C GLY A 39 7.62 -12.83 3.32
N CYS A 40 7.52 -13.04 4.62
CA CYS A 40 8.69 -13.17 5.50
C CYS A 40 8.75 -14.58 6.10
N ASN A 41 9.89 -15.26 5.97
CA ASN A 41 10.09 -16.62 6.49
C ASN A 41 10.26 -16.69 8.02
N ARG A 42 10.48 -15.56 8.70
CA ARG A 42 10.58 -15.49 10.17
C ARG A 42 9.23 -15.17 10.81
N CYS A 43 8.52 -14.19 10.25
CA CYS A 43 7.23 -13.76 10.79
C CYS A 43 6.06 -14.57 10.25
N PHE A 44 6.25 -15.35 9.18
CA PHE A 44 5.20 -16.08 8.48
C PHE A 44 4.01 -15.18 8.08
N MET A 45 4.33 -13.95 7.69
CA MET A 45 3.37 -12.90 7.32
C MET A 45 3.70 -12.31 5.96
N TYR A 46 2.69 -11.68 5.36
CA TYR A 46 2.81 -10.96 4.09
C TYR A 46 2.73 -9.45 4.30
N HIS A 47 3.53 -8.70 3.55
CA HIS A 47 3.57 -7.24 3.59
C HIS A 47 3.48 -6.66 2.17
N MET A 48 2.77 -5.54 2.05
CA MET A 48 2.73 -4.72 0.83
C MET A 48 3.91 -3.76 0.88
N LEU A 49 4.91 -3.97 0.02
CA LEU A 49 6.18 -3.25 0.05
C LEU A 49 6.58 -2.82 -1.36
N PRO A 50 7.34 -1.71 -1.51
CA PRO A 50 7.94 -1.39 -2.79
C PRO A 50 8.93 -2.49 -3.17
N ARG A 51 9.12 -2.69 -4.48
CA ARG A 51 10.10 -3.67 -5.01
C ARG A 51 11.53 -3.45 -4.49
N SER A 52 11.87 -2.23 -4.08
CA SER A 52 13.18 -1.88 -3.52
C SER A 52 13.36 -2.27 -2.04
N ALA A 53 12.32 -2.77 -1.36
CA ALA A 53 12.44 -3.20 0.02
C ALA A 53 13.24 -4.51 0.12
N GLY A 54 14.38 -4.48 0.81
CA GLY A 54 15.24 -5.66 0.99
C GLY A 54 14.91 -6.51 2.23
N GLU A 55 14.16 -5.98 3.20
CA GLU A 55 14.02 -6.58 4.52
C GLU A 55 12.58 -6.46 5.08
N CYS A 56 12.21 -7.41 5.94
CA CYS A 56 10.92 -7.45 6.60
C CYS A 56 10.77 -6.27 7.57
N PRO A 57 9.74 -5.42 7.43
CA PRO A 57 9.55 -4.25 8.29
C PRO A 57 9.26 -4.62 9.75
N LYS A 58 8.87 -5.88 10.02
CA LYS A 58 8.56 -6.36 11.36
C LYS A 58 9.78 -6.90 12.11
N CYS A 59 10.72 -7.55 11.43
CA CYS A 59 11.81 -8.28 12.09
C CYS A 59 13.21 -8.09 11.45
N GLY A 60 13.33 -7.27 10.39
CA GLY A 60 14.56 -7.14 9.61
C GLY A 60 14.99 -8.43 8.91
N GLY A 61 14.14 -9.47 8.89
CA GLY A 61 14.44 -10.73 8.23
C GLY A 61 14.32 -10.66 6.71
N GLY A 62 14.87 -11.65 6.02
CA GLY A 62 14.76 -11.76 4.57
C GLY A 62 13.30 -11.83 4.11
N LEU A 63 13.03 -11.14 3.00
CA LEU A 63 11.77 -11.22 2.28
C LEU A 63 11.85 -12.31 1.20
N VAL A 64 10.71 -12.93 0.94
CA VAL A 64 10.51 -13.97 -0.06
C VAL A 64 9.50 -13.43 -1.07
N PHE A 65 9.94 -13.29 -2.31
CA PHE A 65 9.09 -12.78 -3.39
C PHE A 65 8.57 -13.95 -4.22
N PHE A 66 7.26 -13.93 -4.49
CA PHE A 66 6.62 -14.93 -5.34
C PHE A 66 6.55 -14.37 -6.75
N ASP A 67 7.29 -14.95 -7.69
CA ASP A 67 7.11 -14.64 -9.09
C ASP A 67 5.85 -15.32 -9.64
N ARG A 68 5.25 -14.75 -10.69
CA ARG A 68 4.08 -15.33 -11.39
C ARG A 68 4.35 -16.72 -11.94
N SER A 69 5.62 -17.11 -12.12
CA SER A 69 6.05 -18.45 -12.49
C SER A 69 6.04 -19.47 -11.33
N GLY A 70 5.70 -19.05 -10.11
CA GLY A 70 5.78 -19.91 -8.91
C GLY A 70 7.21 -20.10 -8.39
N GLY A 71 8.19 -19.41 -8.97
CA GLY A 71 9.56 -19.37 -8.47
C GLY A 71 9.68 -18.46 -7.25
N VAL A 72 10.51 -18.87 -6.30
CA VAL A 72 10.97 -18.03 -5.20
C VAL A 72 12.22 -17.29 -5.70
N LEU A 73 12.18 -15.96 -5.72
CA LEU A 73 13.35 -15.11 -6.00
C LEU A 73 14.15 -14.81 -4.73
#